data_AF-A0A7G1HUA0-F1
#
_entry.id   AF-A0A7G1HUA0-F1
#
_cell.length_a   1.000
_cell.length_b   1.000
_cell.length_c   1.000
_cell.angle_alpha   90.00
_cell.angle_beta   90.00
_cell.angle_gamma   90.00
#
_symmetry.space_group_name_H-M   'P 1'
#
loop_
_entity.id
_entity.type
_entity.pdbx_description
1 polymer ?
#
loop_
_entity_poly.entity_id
_entity_poly.type
_entity_poly.pdbx_seq_one_letter_code
_entity_poly.pdbx_strand_id
1 'polypeptide(L)'
;MNKVSIIYRVFGFLFLIISIHGCQIDNYDEPSSLLKGHVVYEGKPIGVKATGGTVQLQLWQSGYGTETPIAVNVAQDGSYSIMLFDGEYRLVAKDGNGPWENRHDEIHFTLKGGAILDYPVVPYYTISNVQFIPNDNKTELTAKFTVTQVGESQGLASVFLLIGKTRFIDLATTVKQATSSGTTGEVTLTIDLSDLSKEKALFARVGARIKNVDEAVYSTEIYSIR
;
A
#
# COMPACT_ATOMS: atom_id res chain seq x y z
N MET A 1 -8.85 -75.41 1.75
CA MET A 1 -8.89 -73.97 1.41
C MET A 1 -7.86 -73.72 0.31
N ASN A 2 -8.27 -73.30 -0.89
CA ASN A 2 -7.38 -73.23 -2.06
C ASN A 2 -6.31 -72.15 -1.87
N LYS A 3 -5.02 -72.50 -1.99
CA LYS A 3 -3.88 -71.57 -1.81
C LYS A 3 -4.00 -70.31 -2.67
N VAL A 4 -4.58 -70.46 -3.86
CA VAL A 4 -4.86 -69.37 -4.81
C VAL A 4 -5.85 -68.34 -4.23
N SER A 5 -6.89 -68.79 -3.51
CA SER A 5 -7.89 -67.90 -2.87
C SER A 5 -7.31 -67.11 -1.69
N ILE A 6 -6.33 -67.67 -0.99
CA ILE A 6 -5.62 -66.99 0.11
C ILE A 6 -4.73 -65.88 -0.46
N ILE A 7 -4.03 -66.13 -1.57
CA ILE A 7 -3.15 -65.16 -2.22
C ILE A 7 -3.93 -63.92 -2.72
N TYR A 8 -5.09 -64.11 -3.36
CA TYR A 8 -5.93 -62.98 -3.80
C TYR A 8 -6.49 -62.15 -2.63
N ARG A 9 -6.81 -62.79 -1.49
CA ARG A 9 -7.24 -62.08 -0.29
C ARG A 9 -6.11 -61.28 0.35
N VAL A 10 -4.89 -61.82 0.37
CA VAL A 10 -3.69 -61.12 0.87
C VAL A 10 -3.33 -59.94 -0.03
N PHE A 11 -3.37 -60.12 -1.37
CA PHE A 11 -3.12 -59.03 -2.32
C PHE A 11 -4.20 -57.94 -2.27
N GLY A 12 -5.47 -58.32 -2.13
CA GLY A 12 -6.56 -57.35 -1.96
C GLY A 12 -6.47 -56.54 -0.67
N PHE A 13 -6.03 -57.18 0.42
CA PHE A 13 -5.82 -56.50 1.71
C PHE A 13 -4.60 -55.56 1.68
N LEU A 14 -3.52 -55.97 1.00
CA LEU A 14 -2.32 -55.12 0.81
C LEU A 14 -2.61 -53.89 -0.06
N PHE A 15 -3.42 -54.05 -1.12
CA PHE A 15 -3.84 -52.93 -1.97
C PHE A 15 -4.72 -51.92 -1.21
N LEU A 16 -5.62 -52.40 -0.36
CA LEU A 16 -6.48 -51.57 0.49
C LEU A 16 -5.67 -50.74 1.51
N ILE A 17 -4.61 -51.31 2.08
CA ILE A 17 -3.71 -50.60 3.01
C ILE A 17 -2.94 -49.48 2.30
N ILE A 18 -2.52 -49.68 1.06
CA ILE A 18 -1.79 -48.63 0.31
C ILE A 18 -2.73 -47.48 -0.09
N SER A 19 -4.01 -47.76 -0.37
CA SER A 19 -5.00 -46.74 -0.74
C SER A 19 -5.41 -45.79 0.39
N ILE A 20 -5.29 -46.19 1.66
CA ILE A 20 -5.63 -45.34 2.82
C ILE A 20 -4.47 -44.42 3.29
N HIS A 21 -3.25 -44.57 2.76
CA HIS A 21 -2.11 -43.72 3.08
C HIS A 21 -1.83 -42.63 2.02
N GLY A 22 -2.62 -42.57 0.95
CA GLY A 22 -2.40 -41.66 -0.18
C GLY A 22 -2.89 -40.22 -0.01
N CYS A 23 -3.46 -39.85 1.15
CA CYS A 23 -4.13 -38.56 1.35
C CYS A 23 -3.41 -37.61 2.34
N GLN A 24 -2.09 -37.70 2.48
CA GLN A 24 -1.31 -36.81 3.38
C GLN A 24 0.04 -36.34 2.81
N ILE A 25 0.32 -36.56 1.52
CA ILE A 25 1.61 -36.19 0.92
C ILE A 25 1.64 -34.74 0.38
N ASP A 26 0.50 -34.04 0.35
CA ASP A 26 0.39 -32.71 -0.28
C ASP A 26 -0.35 -31.68 0.59
N ASN A 27 0.07 -31.54 1.86
CA ASN A 27 -0.32 -30.40 2.69
C ASN A 27 0.94 -29.65 3.11
N TYR A 28 1.47 -28.82 2.21
CA TYR A 28 2.13 -27.62 2.71
C TYR A 28 1.01 -26.68 3.14
N ASP A 29 0.95 -26.34 4.44
CA ASP A 29 -0.07 -25.43 4.94
C ASP A 29 0.01 -24.10 4.19
N GLU A 30 -1.12 -23.43 3.98
CA GLU A 30 -1.11 -22.09 3.38
C GLU A 30 -0.51 -21.07 4.36
N PRO A 31 0.08 -19.97 3.86
CA PRO A 31 0.52 -18.90 4.74
C PRO A 31 -0.68 -18.37 5.53
N SER A 32 -0.55 -18.31 6.85
CA SER A 32 -1.64 -17.93 7.76
C SER A 32 -1.28 -16.79 8.70
N SER A 33 -0.04 -16.29 8.63
CA SER A 33 0.45 -15.25 9.51
C SER A 33 0.36 -13.87 8.89
N LEU A 34 -0.43 -12.99 9.50
CA LEU A 34 -0.69 -11.65 8.98
C LEU A 34 0.35 -10.65 9.48
N LEU A 35 1.13 -10.09 8.56
CA LEU A 35 1.89 -8.86 8.80
C LEU A 35 1.04 -7.66 8.34
N LYS A 36 0.94 -6.63 9.17
CA LYS A 36 0.31 -5.36 8.81
C LYS A 36 0.99 -4.17 9.49
N GLY A 37 0.81 -2.98 8.94
CA GLY A 37 1.30 -1.75 9.55
C GLY A 37 1.14 -0.56 8.62
N HIS A 38 1.86 0.52 8.92
CA HIS A 38 1.90 1.71 8.08
C HIS A 38 3.33 2.13 7.77
N VAL A 39 3.51 2.78 6.63
CA VAL A 39 4.69 3.61 6.38
C VAL A 39 4.49 4.95 7.10
N VAL A 40 5.39 5.29 8.04
CA VAL A 40 5.20 6.40 8.96
C VAL A 40 6.38 7.36 9.01
N TYR A 41 6.11 8.62 9.35
CA TYR A 41 7.09 9.59 9.82
C TYR A 41 6.61 10.14 11.16
N GLU A 42 7.43 10.05 12.21
CA GLU A 42 7.06 10.44 13.58
C GLU A 42 5.73 9.83 14.05
N GLY A 43 5.49 8.57 13.69
CA GLY A 43 4.27 7.82 14.03
C GLY A 43 3.02 8.23 13.23
N LYS A 44 3.13 9.15 12.26
CA LYS A 44 2.02 9.53 11.37
C LYS A 44 2.15 8.86 10.01
N PRO A 45 1.09 8.24 9.47
CA PRO A 45 1.13 7.61 8.15
C PRO A 45 1.41 8.60 7.01
N ILE A 46 2.14 8.13 6.00
CA ILE A 46 2.44 8.91 4.78
C ILE A 46 1.47 8.52 3.66
N GLY A 47 0.74 9.50 3.14
CA GLY A 47 -0.17 9.30 2.02
C GLY A 47 0.59 9.14 0.70
N VAL A 48 0.32 8.04 -0.01
CA VAL A 48 0.98 7.69 -1.27
C VAL A 48 -0.03 7.52 -2.40
N LYS A 49 0.50 7.26 -3.61
CA LYS A 49 -0.29 7.00 -4.81
C LYS A 49 -1.30 5.87 -4.59
N ALA A 50 -2.50 6.02 -5.12
CA ALA A 50 -3.61 5.13 -4.83
C ALA A 50 -3.64 3.86 -5.69
N THR A 51 -3.04 3.92 -6.89
CA THR A 51 -3.23 2.89 -7.91
C THR A 51 -1.92 2.31 -8.45
N GLY A 52 -2.06 1.13 -9.06
CA GLY A 52 -0.99 0.43 -9.75
C GLY A 52 -0.02 -0.34 -8.84
N GLY A 53 -0.23 -0.34 -7.52
CA GLY A 53 0.66 -1.02 -6.57
C GLY A 53 2.12 -0.55 -6.70
N THR A 54 2.29 0.72 -7.09
CA THR A 54 3.57 1.26 -7.53
C THR A 54 4.49 1.56 -6.36
N VAL A 55 3.93 1.96 -5.21
CA VAL A 55 4.68 2.17 -3.96
C VAL A 55 4.69 0.89 -3.15
N GLN A 56 5.90 0.40 -2.86
CA GLN A 56 6.14 -0.94 -2.32
C GLN A 56 7.25 -0.91 -1.27
N LEU A 57 7.07 -1.74 -0.25
CA LEU A 57 8.16 -2.27 0.56
C LEU A 57 8.60 -3.63 0.00
N GLN A 58 9.78 -4.08 0.41
CA GLN A 58 10.35 -5.37 0.07
C GLN A 58 10.56 -6.17 1.35
N LEU A 59 10.00 -7.37 1.36
CA LEU A 59 10.16 -8.31 2.45
C LEU A 59 11.07 -9.44 2.00
N TRP A 60 12.15 -9.64 2.75
CA TRP A 60 13.19 -10.61 2.49
C TRP A 60 13.14 -11.70 3.55
N GLN A 61 13.27 -12.94 3.13
CA GLN A 61 13.37 -14.10 4.01
C GLN A 61 14.71 -14.77 3.74
N SER A 62 15.59 -14.80 4.73
CA SER A 62 16.86 -15.50 4.61
C SER A 62 16.61 -17.01 4.69
N GLY A 63 17.15 -17.79 3.74
CA GLY A 63 16.88 -19.23 3.61
C GLY A 63 17.61 -19.92 2.45
N TYR A 64 17.09 -21.06 1.99
CA TYR A 64 17.69 -21.86 0.91
C TYR A 64 17.35 -21.31 -0.48
N GLY A 65 18.35 -20.79 -1.20
CA GLY A 65 18.26 -20.41 -2.61
C GLY A 65 18.48 -18.92 -2.89
N THR A 66 18.17 -18.48 -4.11
CA THR A 66 18.28 -17.08 -4.53
C THR A 66 17.28 -16.21 -3.79
N GLU A 67 17.75 -15.20 -3.06
CA GLU A 67 16.91 -14.24 -2.37
C GLU A 67 16.12 -13.40 -3.39
N THR A 68 14.81 -13.61 -3.48
CA THR A 68 13.89 -12.77 -4.25
C THR A 68 12.95 -12.09 -3.27
N PRO A 69 12.81 -10.75 -3.29
CA PRO A 69 11.96 -10.07 -2.35
C PRO A 69 10.49 -10.35 -2.63
N ILE A 70 9.71 -10.47 -1.56
CA ILE A 70 8.26 -10.44 -1.60
C ILE A 70 7.83 -8.97 -1.63
N ALA A 71 7.11 -8.56 -2.67
CA ALA A 71 6.61 -7.19 -2.79
C ALA A 71 5.43 -6.97 -1.82
N VAL A 72 5.52 -5.90 -1.03
CA VAL A 72 4.48 -5.49 -0.10
C VAL A 72 3.92 -4.15 -0.57
N ASN A 73 2.74 -4.16 -1.17
CA ASN A 73 2.12 -2.94 -1.70
C ASN A 73 1.66 -2.03 -0.56
N VAL A 74 1.96 -0.74 -0.68
CA VAL A 74 1.49 0.31 0.24
C VAL A 74 0.21 0.91 -0.32
N ALA A 75 -0.85 0.90 0.49
CA ALA A 75 -2.13 1.52 0.18
C ALA A 75 -2.05 3.05 0.29
N GLN A 76 -3.03 3.73 -0.29
CA GLN A 76 -3.01 5.20 -0.43
C GLN A 76 -2.91 5.96 0.91
N ASP A 77 -3.40 5.38 1.99
CA ASP A 77 -3.35 5.94 3.36
C ASP A 77 -2.04 5.62 4.10
N GLY A 78 -1.09 4.97 3.42
CA GLY A 78 0.18 4.53 3.97
C GLY A 78 0.12 3.15 4.63
N SER A 79 -1.06 2.52 4.73
CA SER A 79 -1.17 1.18 5.31
C SER A 79 -0.64 0.10 4.38
N TYR A 80 -0.22 -1.03 4.94
CA TYR A 80 0.13 -2.22 4.19
C TYR A 80 -0.26 -3.47 4.96
N SER A 81 -0.49 -4.57 4.24
CA SER A 81 -0.76 -5.87 4.85
C SER A 81 -0.43 -7.01 3.89
N ILE A 82 0.10 -8.10 4.41
CA ILE A 82 0.45 -9.30 3.65
C ILE A 82 0.34 -10.56 4.52
N MET A 83 -0.09 -11.68 3.90
CA MET A 83 -0.13 -12.99 4.53
C MET A 83 1.17 -13.76 4.22
N LEU A 84 1.79 -14.32 5.25
CA LEU A 84 3.11 -14.95 5.18
C LEU A 84 3.14 -16.24 6.01
N PHE A 85 4.23 -17.00 5.86
CA PHE A 85 4.57 -18.08 6.77
C PHE A 85 5.18 -17.54 8.06
N ASP A 86 5.16 -18.34 9.12
CA ASP A 86 6.00 -18.06 10.29
C ASP A 86 7.48 -18.14 9.88
N GLY A 87 8.28 -17.20 10.40
CA GLY A 87 9.70 -17.14 10.05
C GLY A 87 10.38 -15.83 10.41
N GLU A 88 11.69 -15.78 10.11
CA GLU A 88 12.50 -14.58 10.24
C GLU A 88 12.47 -13.78 8.95
N TYR A 89 12.16 -12.50 9.05
CA TYR A 89 12.02 -11.61 7.92
C TYR A 89 12.79 -10.31 8.12
N ARG A 90 13.10 -9.68 7.00
CA ARG A 90 13.58 -8.30 6.95
C ARG A 90 12.70 -7.47 6.02
N LEU A 91 12.24 -6.34 6.52
CA LEU A 91 11.47 -5.36 5.76
C LEU A 91 12.33 -4.15 5.39
N VAL A 92 12.27 -3.73 4.13
CA VAL A 92 13.06 -2.63 3.56
C VAL A 92 12.19 -1.82 2.59
N ALA A 93 12.41 -0.51 2.45
CA ALA A 93 11.83 0.25 1.36
C ALA A 93 12.42 -0.19 0.01
N LYS A 94 11.60 -0.20 -1.04
CA LYS A 94 12.10 -0.42 -2.39
C LYS A 94 12.87 0.80 -2.87
N ASP A 95 14.05 0.58 -3.43
CA ASP A 95 14.94 1.64 -3.93
C ASP A 95 14.23 2.61 -4.88
N GLY A 96 14.36 3.91 -4.58
CA GLY A 96 13.79 5.00 -5.38
C GLY A 96 12.25 5.01 -5.42
N ASN A 97 11.58 4.22 -4.58
CA ASN A 97 10.14 4.02 -4.66
C ASN A 97 9.41 4.57 -3.44
N GLY A 98 8.82 5.75 -3.63
CA GLY A 98 8.06 6.47 -2.63
C GLY A 98 8.54 7.92 -2.48
N PRO A 99 7.74 8.80 -1.85
CA PRO A 99 8.09 10.20 -1.65
C PRO A 99 9.03 10.43 -0.44
N TRP A 100 10.03 9.56 -0.25
CA TRP A 100 10.99 9.60 0.86
C TRP A 100 12.42 9.37 0.41
N GLU A 101 13.36 9.72 1.30
CA GLU A 101 14.78 9.48 1.12
C GLU A 101 15.07 7.99 0.97
N ASN A 102 15.99 7.64 0.07
CA ASN A 102 16.45 6.26 -0.08
C ASN A 102 17.55 5.96 0.94
N ARG A 103 17.14 5.63 2.17
CA ARG A 103 18.04 5.40 3.32
C ARG A 103 18.47 3.94 3.51
N HIS A 104 17.80 3.02 2.82
CA HIS A 104 18.04 1.57 2.94
C HIS A 104 17.91 1.04 4.39
N ASP A 105 17.04 1.66 5.19
CA ASP A 105 16.79 1.24 6.58
C ASP A 105 16.12 -0.15 6.59
N GLU A 106 16.64 -1.07 7.40
CA GLU A 106 16.19 -2.45 7.49
C GLU A 106 15.57 -2.77 8.85
N ILE A 107 14.35 -3.33 8.86
CA ILE A 107 13.74 -3.86 10.08
C ILE A 107 13.72 -5.38 10.04
N HIS A 108 14.43 -6.00 10.97
CA HIS A 108 14.42 -7.44 11.18
C HIS A 108 13.35 -7.82 12.22
N PHE A 109 12.57 -8.85 11.94
CA PHE A 109 11.52 -9.31 12.85
C PHE A 109 11.20 -10.80 12.66
N THR A 110 10.75 -11.43 13.73
CA THR A 110 10.19 -12.77 13.71
C THR A 110 8.68 -12.69 13.57
N LEU A 111 8.12 -13.34 12.55
CA LEU A 111 6.67 -13.49 12.40
C LEU A 111 6.21 -14.81 13.00
N LYS A 112 5.25 -14.74 13.93
CA LYS A 112 4.61 -15.91 14.54
C LYS A 112 3.11 -15.68 14.71
N GLY A 113 2.30 -16.21 13.80
CA GLY A 113 0.85 -16.01 13.70
C GLY A 113 0.42 -14.61 13.23
N GLY A 114 1.12 -13.56 13.62
CA GLY A 114 0.87 -12.21 13.10
C GLY A 114 1.70 -11.13 13.79
N ALA A 115 1.89 -10.01 13.12
CA ALA A 115 2.62 -8.86 13.63
C ALA A 115 2.00 -7.55 13.16
N ILE A 116 2.07 -6.53 14.03
CA ILE A 116 1.85 -5.13 13.66
C ILE A 116 3.20 -4.44 13.68
N LEU A 117 3.64 -3.93 12.53
CA LEU A 117 4.95 -3.31 12.40
C LEU A 117 4.85 -2.07 11.51
N ASP A 118 5.07 -0.89 12.07
CA ASP A 118 5.20 0.32 11.25
C ASP A 118 6.62 0.41 10.67
N TYR A 119 6.72 0.88 9.43
CA TYR A 119 7.99 1.10 8.74
C TYR A 119 8.29 2.61 8.71
N PRO A 120 9.28 3.09 9.48
CA PRO A 120 9.62 4.50 9.52
C PRO A 120 10.36 4.93 8.25
N VAL A 121 10.05 6.11 7.73
CA VAL A 121 10.72 6.74 6.58
C VAL A 121 11.03 8.20 6.89
N VAL A 122 11.93 8.80 6.11
CA VAL A 122 12.14 10.26 6.09
C VAL A 122 11.54 10.81 4.79
N PRO A 123 10.30 11.32 4.79
CA PRO A 123 9.68 11.87 3.59
C PRO A 123 10.38 13.16 3.17
N TYR A 124 10.38 13.47 1.87
CA TYR A 124 10.87 14.78 1.42
C TYR A 124 9.95 15.91 1.90
N TYR A 125 8.64 15.67 1.86
CA TYR A 125 7.62 16.60 2.35
C TYR A 125 6.48 15.84 3.02
N THR A 126 5.77 16.50 3.93
CA THR A 126 4.53 16.00 4.53
C THR A 126 3.36 16.92 4.19
N ILE A 127 2.17 16.34 4.06
CA ILE A 127 0.90 17.05 3.93
C ILE A 127 0.16 16.98 5.27
N SER A 128 -0.27 18.13 5.80
CA SER A 128 -0.99 18.21 7.08
C SER A 128 -2.06 19.29 7.07
N ASN A 129 -2.84 19.39 8.15
CA ASN A 129 -3.90 20.40 8.34
C ASN A 129 -4.88 20.49 7.15
N VAL A 130 -5.26 19.34 6.60
CA VAL A 130 -6.09 19.26 5.41
C VAL A 130 -7.53 19.62 5.77
N GLN A 131 -8.10 20.57 5.04
CA GLN A 131 -9.49 20.98 5.17
C GLN A 131 -10.12 21.16 3.79
N PHE A 132 -11.33 20.65 3.63
CA PHE A 132 -12.11 20.76 2.41
C PHE A 132 -13.39 21.54 2.71
N ILE A 133 -13.60 22.62 1.96
CA ILE A 133 -14.65 23.61 2.19
C ILE A 133 -15.48 23.70 0.90
N PRO A 134 -16.55 22.91 0.75
CA PRO A 134 -17.46 23.05 -0.37
C PRO A 134 -18.33 24.32 -0.21
N ASN A 135 -18.75 24.92 -1.31
CA ASN A 135 -19.84 25.89 -1.27
C ASN A 135 -21.20 25.20 -1.00
N ASP A 136 -22.23 25.98 -0.69
CA ASP A 136 -23.55 25.47 -0.31
C ASP A 136 -24.13 24.47 -1.33
N ASN A 137 -23.93 24.75 -2.63
CA ASN A 137 -24.45 23.93 -3.73
C ASN A 137 -23.51 22.79 -4.16
N LYS A 138 -22.34 22.64 -3.52
CA LYS A 138 -21.28 21.67 -3.88
C LYS A 138 -20.88 21.74 -5.36
N THR A 139 -20.91 22.93 -5.94
CA THR A 139 -20.43 23.23 -7.30
C THR A 139 -19.02 23.81 -7.31
N GLU A 140 -18.48 24.13 -6.14
CA GLU A 140 -17.10 24.57 -5.97
C GLU A 140 -16.53 23.94 -4.69
N LEU A 141 -15.24 23.62 -4.71
CA LEU A 141 -14.51 23.11 -3.56
C LEU A 141 -13.23 23.92 -3.35
N THR A 142 -13.05 24.44 -2.14
CA THR A 142 -11.77 25.00 -1.69
C THR A 142 -11.09 24.02 -0.76
N ALA A 143 -9.83 23.69 -1.04
CA ALA A 143 -8.97 22.90 -0.16
C ALA A 143 -7.89 23.79 0.46
N LYS A 144 -7.69 23.64 1.77
CA LYS A 144 -6.59 24.24 2.54
C LYS A 144 -5.74 23.14 3.14
N PHE A 145 -4.42 23.25 3.06
CA PHE A 145 -3.50 22.28 3.62
C PHE A 145 -2.11 22.90 3.81
N THR A 146 -1.27 22.27 4.63
CA THR A 146 0.11 22.68 4.86
C THR A 146 1.07 21.69 4.23
N VAL A 147 2.06 22.21 3.48
CA VAL A 147 3.18 21.44 2.94
C VAL A 147 4.45 21.77 3.71
N THR A 148 5.00 20.79 4.43
CA THR A 148 6.22 20.97 5.22
C THR A 148 7.35 20.17 4.61
N GLN A 149 8.51 20.81 4.36
CA GLN A 149 9.72 20.09 3.98
C GLN A 149 10.31 19.39 5.19
N VAL A 150 10.73 18.14 5.02
CA VAL A 150 11.33 17.31 6.07
C VAL A 150 12.73 16.88 5.63
N GLY A 151 12.82 16.04 4.61
CA GLY A 151 14.10 15.58 4.05
C GLY A 151 14.75 16.53 3.03
N GLU A 152 15.96 16.18 2.62
CA GLU A 152 16.70 16.91 1.58
C GLU A 152 16.01 16.78 0.22
N SER A 153 15.66 17.90 -0.43
CA SER A 153 14.90 17.89 -1.68
C SER A 153 15.34 18.98 -2.64
N GLN A 154 15.20 18.70 -3.95
CA GLN A 154 15.40 19.71 -5.01
C GLN A 154 14.21 20.67 -5.19
N GLY A 155 13.23 20.61 -4.29
CA GLY A 155 12.05 21.46 -4.30
C GLY A 155 10.80 20.76 -4.84
N LEU A 156 9.67 21.48 -4.80
CA LEU A 156 8.40 21.04 -5.36
C LEU A 156 8.24 21.49 -6.81
N ALA A 157 7.68 20.61 -7.65
CA ALA A 157 7.25 20.95 -8.99
C ALA A 157 5.88 21.63 -8.95
N SER A 158 4.94 21.10 -8.15
CA SER A 158 3.59 21.65 -7.99
C SER A 158 2.93 21.16 -6.71
N VAL A 159 1.87 21.87 -6.30
CA VAL A 159 0.89 21.41 -5.32
C VAL A 159 -0.47 21.30 -6.00
N PHE A 160 -1.30 20.36 -5.59
CA PHE A 160 -2.51 20.02 -6.31
C PHE A 160 -3.69 19.66 -5.41
N LEU A 161 -4.89 19.90 -5.94
CA LEU A 161 -6.18 19.39 -5.49
C LEU A 161 -6.75 18.53 -6.62
N LEU A 162 -7.03 17.27 -6.32
CA LEU A 162 -7.53 16.27 -7.27
C LEU A 162 -8.97 15.92 -6.95
N ILE A 163 -9.75 15.70 -8.00
CA ILE A 163 -11.13 15.24 -7.93
C ILE A 163 -11.21 13.87 -8.61
N GLY A 164 -11.85 12.92 -7.94
CA GLY A 164 -12.08 11.57 -8.47
C GLY A 164 -13.55 11.18 -8.37
N LYS A 165 -13.97 10.23 -9.22
CA LYS A 165 -15.30 9.58 -9.13
C LYS A 165 -15.34 8.42 -8.15
N THR A 166 -14.18 8.03 -7.61
CA THR A 166 -14.01 6.99 -6.58
C THR A 166 -13.09 7.48 -5.49
N ARG A 167 -12.95 6.72 -4.40
CA ARG A 167 -12.04 7.04 -3.28
C ARG A 167 -10.56 6.84 -3.61
N PHE A 168 -10.25 6.17 -4.73
CA PHE A 168 -8.88 5.97 -5.21
C PHE A 168 -8.53 7.14 -6.12
N ILE A 169 -7.81 8.12 -5.58
CA ILE A 169 -7.47 9.36 -6.27
C ILE A 169 -5.97 9.59 -6.18
N ASP A 170 -5.36 9.73 -7.34
CA ASP A 170 -3.98 10.13 -7.54
C ASP A 170 -3.84 10.85 -8.89
N LEU A 171 -2.61 11.29 -9.21
CA LEU A 171 -2.33 12.01 -10.45
C LEU A 171 -2.65 11.21 -11.74
N ALA A 172 -2.78 9.88 -11.67
CA ALA A 172 -3.10 9.03 -12.82
C ALA A 172 -4.62 8.81 -12.98
N THR A 173 -5.40 8.96 -11.91
CA THR A 173 -6.83 8.62 -11.86
C THR A 173 -7.75 9.81 -11.67
N THR A 174 -7.21 10.99 -11.40
CA THR A 174 -7.96 12.23 -11.28
C THR A 174 -8.79 12.52 -12.54
N VAL A 175 -10.03 12.97 -12.36
CA VAL A 175 -10.91 13.40 -13.44
C VAL A 175 -10.92 14.92 -13.62
N LYS A 176 -10.50 15.66 -12.59
CA LYS A 176 -10.34 17.12 -12.63
C LYS A 176 -9.32 17.54 -11.56
N GLN A 177 -8.49 18.54 -11.85
CA GLN A 177 -7.51 19.03 -10.89
C GLN A 177 -7.36 20.55 -10.91
N ALA A 178 -7.02 21.11 -9.76
CA ALA A 178 -6.45 22.45 -9.63
C ALA A 178 -4.98 22.30 -9.21
N THR A 179 -4.11 23.19 -9.71
CA THR A 179 -2.66 23.10 -9.50
C THR A 179 -2.07 24.49 -9.42
N SER A 180 -1.08 24.68 -8.55
CA SER A 180 -0.22 25.88 -8.51
C SER A 180 1.26 25.50 -8.51
N SER A 181 2.13 26.49 -8.64
CA SER A 181 3.58 26.29 -8.46
C SER A 181 3.88 25.68 -7.10
N GLY A 182 4.93 24.86 -7.05
CA GLY A 182 5.36 24.19 -5.83
C GLY A 182 5.83 25.18 -4.76
N THR A 183 5.20 25.16 -3.59
CA THR A 183 5.58 25.95 -2.41
C THR A 183 5.42 25.13 -1.13
N THR A 184 6.24 25.45 -0.13
CA THR A 184 6.02 25.02 1.25
C THR A 184 5.11 26.02 1.98
N GLY A 185 4.64 25.65 3.16
CA GLY A 185 3.74 26.46 3.98
C GLY A 185 2.26 26.17 3.71
N GLU A 186 1.41 27.14 4.02
CA GLU A 186 -0.04 27.04 3.79
C GLU A 186 -0.37 27.18 2.31
N VAL A 187 -1.21 26.27 1.81
CA VAL A 187 -1.69 26.22 0.44
C VAL A 187 -3.21 26.30 0.45
N THR A 188 -3.77 27.12 -0.44
CA THR A 188 -5.20 27.17 -0.73
C THR A 188 -5.42 26.98 -2.23
N LEU A 189 -6.23 25.99 -2.59
CA LEU A 189 -6.62 25.72 -3.98
C LEU A 189 -8.14 25.63 -4.09
N THR A 190 -8.70 26.25 -5.12
CA THR A 190 -10.14 26.22 -5.38
C THR A 190 -10.39 25.59 -6.75
N ILE A 191 -11.44 24.79 -6.86
CA ILE A 191 -11.83 24.12 -8.09
C ILE A 191 -13.34 24.19 -8.30
N ASP A 192 -13.74 24.65 -9.49
CA ASP A 192 -15.13 24.56 -9.96
C ASP A 192 -15.47 23.10 -10.30
N LEU A 193 -16.68 22.67 -9.98
CA LEU A 193 -17.21 21.32 -10.17
C LEU A 193 -18.51 21.32 -10.98
N SER A 194 -18.88 22.46 -11.58
CA SER A 194 -20.14 22.65 -12.29
C SER A 194 -20.30 21.71 -13.49
N ASP A 195 -19.22 21.43 -14.20
CA ASP A 195 -19.12 20.45 -15.28
C ASP A 195 -19.29 18.99 -14.81
N LEU A 196 -19.04 18.71 -13.53
CA LEU A 196 -19.23 17.39 -12.90
C LEU A 196 -20.57 17.29 -12.13
N SER A 197 -21.50 18.21 -12.34
CA SER A 197 -22.81 18.26 -11.66
C SER A 197 -23.65 16.99 -11.79
N LYS A 198 -23.46 16.22 -12.87
CA LYS A 198 -24.17 14.95 -13.11
C LYS A 198 -23.55 13.74 -12.40
N GLU A 199 -22.33 13.88 -11.88
CA GLU A 199 -21.64 12.79 -11.18
C GLU A 199 -22.26 12.56 -9.81
N LYS A 200 -22.66 11.30 -9.57
CA LYS A 200 -23.34 10.89 -8.33
C LYS A 200 -22.40 10.83 -7.13
N ALA A 201 -21.12 10.55 -7.38
CA ALA A 201 -20.11 10.45 -6.35
C ALA A 201 -18.89 11.25 -6.78
N LEU A 202 -18.44 12.16 -5.92
CA LEU A 202 -17.18 12.89 -6.11
C LEU A 202 -16.39 12.88 -4.82
N PHE A 203 -15.08 12.68 -4.97
CA PHE A 203 -14.13 12.67 -3.88
C PHE A 203 -12.99 13.64 -4.17
N ALA A 204 -12.33 14.13 -3.12
CA ALA A 204 -11.20 15.03 -3.23
C ALA A 204 -9.99 14.54 -2.44
N ARG A 205 -8.81 14.86 -2.96
CA ARG A 205 -7.51 14.58 -2.34
C ARG A 205 -6.51 15.68 -2.69
N VAL A 206 -5.62 16.02 -1.77
CA VAL A 206 -4.55 17.01 -2.01
C VAL A 206 -3.18 16.36 -1.96
N GLY A 207 -2.18 17.04 -2.50
CA GLY A 207 -0.80 16.57 -2.47
C GLY A 207 0.19 17.50 -3.15
N ALA A 208 1.42 17.03 -3.27
CA ALA A 208 2.52 17.78 -3.87
C ALA A 208 3.41 16.89 -4.75
N ARG A 209 3.73 17.39 -5.95
CA ARG A 209 4.68 16.77 -6.88
C ARG A 209 6.09 17.24 -6.52
N ILE A 210 6.99 16.30 -6.29
CA ILE A 210 8.38 16.57 -5.91
C ILE A 210 9.24 16.58 -7.18
N LYS A 211 10.20 17.50 -7.29
CA LYS A 211 11.13 17.52 -8.44
C LYS A 211 12.04 16.30 -8.39
N ASN A 212 12.23 15.66 -9.55
CA ASN A 212 13.14 14.53 -9.74
C ASN A 212 12.85 13.31 -8.83
N VAL A 213 11.59 13.16 -8.41
CA VAL A 213 11.10 11.98 -7.68
C VAL A 213 9.86 11.46 -8.41
N ASP A 214 9.83 10.15 -8.67
CA ASP A 214 8.77 9.53 -9.46
C ASP A 214 7.42 9.53 -8.75
N GLU A 215 7.42 9.51 -7.43
CA GLU A 215 6.23 9.55 -6.60
C GLU A 215 5.94 10.95 -6.03
N ALA A 216 4.65 11.24 -5.88
CA ALA A 216 4.17 12.42 -5.18
C ALA A 216 3.79 12.06 -3.74
N VAL A 217 3.76 13.05 -2.85
CA VAL A 217 3.18 12.90 -1.51
C VAL A 217 1.73 13.38 -1.54
N TYR A 218 0.84 12.69 -0.82
CA TYR A 218 -0.58 12.97 -0.78
C TYR A 218 -1.09 13.08 0.66
N SER A 219 -2.27 13.67 0.84
CA SER A 219 -3.04 13.48 2.08
C SER A 219 -3.43 12.01 2.24
N THR A 220 -3.40 11.51 3.48
CA THR A 220 -3.98 10.20 3.82
C THR A 220 -5.50 10.25 3.78
N GLU A 221 -6.08 11.40 4.16
CA GLU A 221 -7.51 11.65 4.13
C GLU A 221 -8.04 11.86 2.70
N ILE A 222 -9.21 11.27 2.45
CA ILE A 222 -10.03 11.47 1.25
C ILE A 222 -11.34 12.11 1.68
N TYR A 223 -11.70 13.21 1.04
CA TYR A 223 -12.96 13.89 1.30
C TYR A 223 -14.05 13.40 0.34
N SER A 224 -15.23 13.06 0.87
CA SER A 224 -16.42 12.78 0.07
C SER A 224 -17.23 14.07 -0.07
N ILE A 225 -17.38 14.55 -1.30
CA ILE A 225 -18.09 15.79 -1.61
C ILE A 225 -19.60 15.51 -1.66
N ARG A 226 -19.98 14.49 -2.44
CA ARG A 226 -21.34 13.96 -2.59
C ARG A 226 -21.27 12.49 -3.01
#